data_AF-V5GKE6-F1
#
_entry.id   AF-V5GKE6-F1
#
_cell.length_a   1.000
_cell.length_b   1.000
_cell.length_c   1.000
_cell.angle_alpha   90.00
_cell.angle_beta   90.00
_cell.angle_gamma   90.00
#
_symmetry.space_group_name_H-M   'P 1'
#
loop_
_entity.id
_entity.type
_entity.pdbx_description
1 polymer ?
#
loop_
_entity_poly.entity_id
_entity_poly.type
_entity_poly.pdbx_seq_one_letter_code
_entity_poly.pdbx_strand_id
1 'polypeptide(L)'
;EITQAFCRLSAVFGGIFALSQPISGYIFNDGGFKALLVGEQRIKADHVVMGIEKAPVKFVETVPKTYISRAVLITDRSILDSEKEHLTLLLYPPEGGKCSVTLIELGTLTGTCPKGLFLIHLISRQNTNPEEDFKHVVDSLFITNGANETEPSGKPRVLWSFYFSIADTNGVDLKQNVPKTPTSAQAPI
;
A
#
# COMPACT_ATOMS: atom_id res chain seq x y z
N GLU A 1 4.69 11.38 -3.10
CA GLU A 1 4.96 12.17 -4.33
C GLU A 1 4.01 11.90 -5.49
N ILE A 2 3.92 10.69 -6.05
CA ILE A 2 3.07 10.43 -7.24
C ILE A 2 1.62 10.89 -7.05
N THR A 3 0.99 10.54 -5.93
CA THR A 3 -0.39 10.97 -5.62
C THR A 3 -0.53 12.49 -5.55
N GLN A 4 0.41 13.16 -4.88
CA GLN A 4 0.43 14.63 -4.77
C GLN A 4 0.61 15.30 -6.15
N ALA A 5 1.41 14.73 -7.05
CA ALA A 5 1.58 15.23 -8.41
C ALA A 5 0.26 15.21 -9.19
N PHE A 6 -0.51 14.12 -9.12
CA PHE A 6 -1.83 14.05 -9.74
C PHE A 6 -2.84 14.99 -9.08
N CYS A 7 -2.82 15.13 -7.75
CA CYS A 7 -3.67 16.11 -7.06
C CYS A 7 -3.35 17.54 -7.52
N ARG A 8 -2.07 17.90 -7.65
CA ARG A 8 -1.65 19.21 -8.17
C ARG A 8 -2.14 19.42 -9.59
N LEU A 9 -2.01 18.41 -10.47
CA LEU A 9 -2.51 18.48 -11.83
C LEU A 9 -4.03 18.76 -11.85
N SER A 10 -4.80 18.03 -11.05
CA SER A 10 -6.25 18.25 -10.95
C SER A 10 -6.59 19.67 -10.43
N ALA A 11 -5.84 20.19 -9.46
CA ALA A 11 -6.05 21.54 -8.93
C ALA A 11 -5.82 22.64 -9.99
N VAL A 12 -4.85 22.46 -10.90
CA VAL A 12 -4.61 23.37 -12.02
C VAL A 12 -5.83 23.48 -12.93
N PHE A 13 -6.60 22.40 -13.08
CA PHE A 13 -7.84 22.37 -13.87
C PHE A 13 -9.10 22.64 -13.03
N GLY A 14 -8.97 23.23 -11.84
CA GLY A 14 -10.10 23.64 -11.00
C GLY A 14 -10.59 22.58 -9.99
N GLY A 15 -9.85 21.49 -9.80
CA GLY A 15 -10.12 20.52 -8.74
C GLY A 15 -9.97 21.13 -7.35
N ILE A 16 -10.97 20.90 -6.48
CA ILE A 16 -10.97 21.39 -5.10
C ILE A 16 -10.60 20.24 -4.16
N PHE A 17 -9.62 20.48 -3.29
CA PHE A 17 -9.16 19.50 -2.31
C PHE A 17 -9.49 19.94 -0.89
N ALA A 18 -10.13 19.06 -0.14
CA ALA A 18 -10.45 19.28 1.27
C ALA A 18 -9.93 18.09 2.10
N LEU A 19 -8.86 18.32 2.85
CA LEU A 19 -8.28 17.34 3.76
C LEU A 19 -8.93 17.45 5.15
N SER A 20 -8.87 16.37 5.92
CA SER A 20 -9.45 16.29 7.27
C SER A 20 -10.95 16.58 7.31
N GLN A 21 -11.67 16.29 6.22
CA GLN A 21 -13.12 16.41 6.13
C GLN A 21 -13.77 15.02 6.21
N PRO A 22 -14.34 14.62 7.35
CA PRO A 22 -15.02 13.34 7.47
C PRO A 22 -16.34 13.35 6.70
N ILE A 23 -16.54 12.34 5.85
CA ILE A 23 -17.80 12.13 5.14
C ILE A 23 -18.79 11.48 6.11
N SER A 24 -19.95 12.11 6.30
CA SER A 24 -21.02 11.65 7.18
C SER A 24 -21.95 10.63 6.52
N GLY A 25 -22.02 10.62 5.19
CA GLY A 25 -22.82 9.64 4.46
C GLY A 25 -22.95 9.91 2.97
N TYR A 26 -23.70 9.03 2.31
CA TYR A 26 -23.96 9.06 0.87
C TYR A 26 -25.46 8.98 0.62
N ILE A 27 -25.94 9.74 -0.38
CA ILE A 27 -27.33 9.72 -0.80
C ILE A 27 -27.40 9.02 -2.16
N PHE A 28 -28.12 7.90 -2.17
CA PHE A 28 -28.47 7.13 -3.37
C PHE A 28 -29.98 7.23 -3.60
N ASN A 29 -30.40 7.27 -4.86
CA ASN A 29 -31.80 7.13 -5.26
C ASN A 29 -31.95 6.01 -6.32
N ASP A 30 -33.16 5.80 -6.84
CA ASP A 30 -33.43 4.81 -7.90
C ASP A 30 -32.57 5.04 -9.17
N GLY A 31 -32.04 6.26 -9.30
CA GLY A 31 -31.13 6.69 -10.35
C GLY A 31 -29.64 6.64 -10.00
N GLY A 32 -29.22 5.97 -8.93
CA GLY A 32 -27.82 5.87 -8.50
C GLY A 32 -27.37 6.95 -7.51
N PHE A 33 -26.08 7.28 -7.52
CA PHE A 33 -25.49 8.28 -6.61
C PHE A 33 -26.00 9.70 -6.91
N LYS A 34 -26.25 10.49 -5.87
CA LYS A 34 -26.72 11.88 -6.00
C LYS A 34 -25.96 12.92 -5.19
N ALA A 35 -25.49 12.57 -4.00
CA ALA A 35 -24.80 13.51 -3.14
C ALA A 35 -24.00 12.81 -2.05
N LEU A 36 -22.95 13.48 -1.57
CA LEU A 36 -22.29 13.16 -0.30
C LEU A 36 -22.71 14.15 0.80
N LEU A 37 -22.65 13.70 2.04
CA LEU A 37 -22.89 14.50 3.24
C LEU A 37 -21.57 14.71 3.98
N VAL A 38 -21.28 15.96 4.35
CA VAL A 38 -20.12 16.37 5.16
C VAL A 38 -20.65 17.23 6.29
N GLY A 39 -20.84 16.63 7.48
CA GLY A 39 -21.59 17.27 8.56
C GLY A 39 -23.02 17.59 8.13
N GLU A 40 -23.40 18.86 8.18
CA GLU A 40 -24.70 19.36 7.71
C GLU A 40 -24.70 19.72 6.21
N GLN A 41 -23.53 19.76 5.56
CA GLN A 41 -23.43 20.16 4.17
C GLN A 41 -23.76 18.99 3.24
N ARG A 42 -24.64 19.25 2.27
CA ARG A 42 -24.98 18.34 1.17
C ARG A 42 -24.29 18.77 -0.12
N ILE A 43 -23.37 17.95 -0.62
CA ILE A 43 -22.62 18.21 -1.86
C ILE A 43 -23.17 17.29 -2.95
N LYS A 44 -23.80 17.87 -3.98
CA LYS A 44 -24.37 17.14 -5.12
C LYS A 44 -23.28 16.82 -6.14
N ALA A 45 -23.33 15.63 -6.72
CA ALA A 45 -22.46 15.22 -7.83
C ALA A 45 -23.10 14.05 -8.61
N ASP A 46 -22.76 13.93 -9.88
CA ASP A 46 -23.26 12.86 -10.76
C ASP A 46 -22.50 11.55 -10.57
N HIS A 47 -21.22 11.65 -10.18
CA HIS A 47 -20.32 10.52 -10.00
C HIS A 47 -19.57 10.61 -8.68
N VAL A 48 -19.25 9.46 -8.10
CA VAL A 48 -18.39 9.33 -6.93
C VAL A 48 -17.31 8.30 -7.22
N VAL A 49 -16.07 8.66 -6.88
CA VAL A 49 -14.92 7.77 -6.89
C VAL A 49 -14.40 7.72 -5.46
N MET A 50 -14.18 6.53 -4.93
CA MET A 50 -13.78 6.34 -3.55
C MET A 50 -12.88 5.11 -3.39
N GLY A 51 -12.01 5.15 -2.39
CA GLY A 51 -11.25 3.99 -1.95
C GLY A 51 -12.16 2.96 -1.27
N ILE A 52 -11.82 1.68 -1.42
CA ILE A 52 -12.59 0.56 -0.86
C ILE A 52 -12.72 0.65 0.67
N GLU A 53 -11.70 1.20 1.33
CA GLU A 53 -11.65 1.43 2.78
C GLU A 53 -12.63 2.50 3.26
N LYS A 54 -13.16 3.33 2.36
CA LYS A 54 -14.20 4.33 2.63
C LYS A 54 -15.58 3.89 2.15
N ALA A 55 -15.66 2.78 1.42
CA ALA A 55 -16.92 2.30 0.89
C ALA A 55 -17.83 1.79 2.02
N PRO A 56 -19.16 2.02 1.94
CA PRO A 56 -20.11 1.35 2.81
C PRO A 56 -19.92 -0.17 2.78
N VAL A 57 -19.95 -0.80 3.97
CA VAL A 57 -19.71 -2.25 4.13
C VAL A 57 -20.57 -3.09 3.17
N LYS A 58 -21.83 -2.70 2.97
CA LYS A 58 -22.78 -3.36 2.05
C LYS A 58 -22.28 -3.46 0.61
N PHE A 59 -21.39 -2.58 0.17
CA PHE A 59 -20.86 -2.59 -1.19
C PHE A 59 -19.73 -3.61 -1.37
N VAL A 60 -19.04 -3.95 -0.28
CA VAL A 60 -17.78 -4.72 -0.30
C VAL A 60 -17.85 -6.02 0.50
N GLU A 61 -19.03 -6.37 1.03
CA GLU A 61 -19.21 -7.54 1.89
C GLU A 61 -18.88 -8.88 1.20
N THR A 62 -19.15 -8.99 -0.10
CA THR A 62 -18.89 -10.19 -0.90
C THR A 62 -17.48 -10.29 -1.45
N VAL A 63 -16.63 -9.28 -1.22
CA VAL A 63 -15.27 -9.22 -1.75
C VAL A 63 -14.36 -10.15 -0.93
N PRO A 64 -13.76 -11.19 -1.54
CA PRO A 64 -12.83 -12.06 -0.83
C PRO A 64 -11.64 -11.24 -0.34
N LYS A 65 -11.32 -11.40 0.96
CA LYS A 65 -10.23 -10.68 1.61
C LYS A 65 -8.93 -11.46 1.47
N THR A 66 -8.22 -11.22 0.39
CA THR A 66 -6.80 -11.58 0.29
C THR A 66 -5.92 -10.50 0.89
N TYR A 67 -4.67 -10.82 1.22
CA TYR A 67 -3.74 -9.87 1.85
C TYR A 67 -2.34 -9.96 1.23
N ILE A 68 -1.63 -8.85 1.31
CA ILE A 68 -0.20 -8.72 1.00
C ILE A 68 0.52 -8.51 2.33
N SER A 69 1.52 -9.37 2.58
CA SER A 69 2.46 -9.18 3.69
C SER A 69 3.44 -8.07 3.31
N ARG A 70 3.65 -7.13 4.23
CA ARG A 70 4.63 -6.05 4.10
C ARG A 70 5.52 -5.97 5.34
N ALA A 71 6.79 -5.70 5.11
CA ALA A 71 7.69 -5.26 6.17
C ALA A 71 8.46 -4.00 5.75
N VAL A 72 8.80 -3.18 6.73
CA VAL A 72 9.72 -2.05 6.60
C VAL A 72 10.82 -2.25 7.62
N LEU A 73 12.07 -2.31 7.15
CA LEU A 73 13.25 -2.44 8.01
C LEU A 73 14.14 -1.22 7.83
N ILE A 74 14.79 -0.80 8.91
CA ILE A 74 15.87 0.20 8.88
C ILE A 74 17.16 -0.54 9.24
N THR A 75 18.17 -0.46 8.38
CA THR A 75 19.47 -1.11 8.58
C THR A 75 20.64 -0.12 8.63
N ASP A 76 21.75 -0.55 9.23
CA ASP A 76 22.98 0.24 9.39
C ASP A 76 23.88 0.26 8.15
N ARG A 77 23.63 -0.64 7.18
CA ARG A 77 24.38 -0.76 5.91
C ARG A 77 23.52 -1.41 4.82
N SER A 78 24.06 -1.44 3.60
CA SER A 78 23.45 -2.10 2.45
C SER A 78 23.66 -3.62 2.51
N ILE A 79 22.70 -4.37 1.95
CA ILE A 79 22.81 -5.82 1.71
C ILE A 79 23.97 -6.13 0.77
N LEU A 80 24.25 -5.25 -0.20
CA LEU A 80 25.33 -5.39 -1.16
C LEU A 80 26.12 -4.08 -1.22
N ASP A 81 27.27 -4.05 -0.53
CA ASP A 81 28.14 -2.88 -0.52
C ASP A 81 28.62 -2.54 -1.95
N SER A 82 28.03 -1.48 -2.51
CA SER A 82 28.38 -0.94 -3.82
C SER A 82 28.30 0.60 -3.77
N GLU A 83 29.42 1.27 -4.10
CA GLU A 83 29.48 2.74 -4.07
C GLU A 83 28.57 3.43 -5.10
N LYS A 84 28.04 2.67 -6.07
CA LYS A 84 27.20 3.20 -7.16
C LYS A 84 25.72 2.87 -7.00
N GLU A 85 25.38 1.91 -6.14
CA GLU A 85 24.01 1.40 -6.01
C GLU A 85 23.37 1.95 -4.73
N HIS A 86 22.46 2.90 -4.90
CA HIS A 86 21.67 3.48 -3.81
C HIS A 86 20.22 2.98 -3.82
N LEU A 87 19.89 2.08 -4.75
CA LEU A 87 18.58 1.46 -4.90
C LEU A 87 18.79 0.06 -5.46
N THR A 88 18.32 -0.95 -4.73
CA THR A 88 18.50 -2.35 -5.09
C THR A 88 17.16 -3.05 -5.07
N LEU A 89 16.85 -3.81 -6.13
CA LEU A 89 15.70 -4.70 -6.21
C LEU A 89 16.20 -6.14 -6.18
N LEU A 90 15.81 -6.87 -5.14
CA LEU A 90 16.14 -8.29 -4.98
C LEU A 90 14.86 -9.12 -4.99
N LEU A 91 14.85 -10.18 -5.80
CA LEU A 91 13.79 -11.19 -5.80
C LEU A 91 14.29 -12.42 -5.05
N TYR A 92 13.81 -12.60 -3.83
CA TYR A 92 14.13 -13.78 -3.03
C TYR A 92 13.22 -14.94 -3.46
N PRO A 93 13.78 -16.09 -3.86
CA PRO A 93 13.01 -17.22 -4.35
C PRO A 93 12.13 -17.84 -3.26
N PRO A 94 11.05 -18.56 -3.62
CA PRO A 94 10.24 -19.27 -2.63
C PRO A 94 11.04 -20.37 -1.93
N GLU A 95 10.92 -20.46 -0.61
CA GLU A 95 11.65 -21.41 0.23
C GLU A 95 10.70 -22.02 1.28
N GLY A 96 10.80 -23.34 1.54
CA GLY A 96 10.05 -23.99 2.63
C GLY A 96 8.52 -23.84 2.56
N GLY A 97 7.93 -23.75 1.36
CA GLY A 97 6.49 -23.53 1.17
C GLY A 97 6.02 -22.08 1.37
N LYS A 98 6.95 -21.13 1.54
CA LYS A 98 6.68 -19.69 1.54
C LYS A 98 6.69 -19.14 0.10
N CYS A 99 5.95 -18.04 -0.11
CA CYS A 99 5.93 -17.34 -1.39
C CYS A 99 7.25 -16.62 -1.67
N SER A 100 7.51 -16.27 -2.93
CA SER A 100 8.64 -15.39 -3.27
C SER A 100 8.49 -14.03 -2.59
N VAL A 101 9.62 -13.39 -2.28
CA VAL A 101 9.66 -12.08 -1.62
C VAL A 101 10.35 -11.08 -2.52
N THR A 102 9.68 -9.96 -2.77
CA THR A 102 10.29 -8.80 -3.40
C THR A 102 10.87 -7.91 -2.31
N LEU A 103 12.17 -7.67 -2.38
CA LEU A 103 12.92 -6.78 -1.50
C LEU A 103 13.34 -5.54 -2.30
N ILE A 104 13.06 -4.36 -1.75
CA ILE A 104 13.53 -3.08 -2.27
C ILE A 104 14.35 -2.42 -1.19
N GLU A 105 15.63 -2.22 -1.44
CA GLU A 105 16.53 -1.44 -0.59
C GLU A 105 16.67 -0.03 -1.14
N LEU A 106 16.59 0.96 -0.25
CA LEU A 106 16.66 2.39 -0.56
C LEU A 106 17.71 3.04 0.35
N GLY A 107 18.77 3.56 -0.26
CA GLY A 107 19.79 4.34 0.43
C GLY A 107 19.48 5.84 0.45
N THR A 108 20.37 6.62 1.05
CA THR A 108 20.19 8.06 1.29
C THR A 108 19.90 8.89 0.04
N LEU A 109 20.49 8.56 -1.12
CA LEU A 109 20.26 9.32 -2.36
C LEU A 109 18.84 9.21 -2.92
N THR A 110 18.04 8.25 -2.43
CA THR A 110 16.62 8.16 -2.77
C THR A 110 15.77 9.22 -2.05
N GLY A 111 16.34 9.94 -1.06
CA GLY A 111 15.62 10.91 -0.24
C GLY A 111 14.67 10.28 0.79
N THR A 112 14.77 8.98 1.04
CA THR A 112 13.87 8.24 1.95
C THR A 112 14.42 8.01 3.35
N CYS A 113 15.74 8.14 3.55
CA CYS A 113 16.40 7.94 4.84
C CYS A 113 17.68 8.80 5.00
N PRO A 114 18.15 9.06 6.24
CA PRO A 114 19.40 9.77 6.51
C PRO A 114 20.67 9.03 6.02
N LYS A 115 21.82 9.72 6.05
CA LYS A 115 23.13 9.12 5.72
C LYS A 115 23.50 8.03 6.72
N GLY A 116 24.00 6.90 6.22
CA GLY A 116 24.41 5.76 7.03
C GLY A 116 23.25 4.85 7.47
N LEU A 117 22.06 5.09 6.93
CA LEU A 117 20.89 4.23 7.10
C LEU A 117 20.36 3.79 5.75
N PHE A 118 19.69 2.64 5.74
CA PHE A 118 19.03 2.09 4.57
C PHE A 118 17.62 1.68 4.94
N LEU A 119 16.67 1.95 4.05
CA LEU A 119 15.26 1.60 4.21
C LEU A 119 14.95 0.41 3.31
N ILE A 120 14.43 -0.66 3.89
CA ILE A 120 14.17 -1.91 3.19
C ILE A 120 12.67 -2.20 3.23
N HIS A 121 12.09 -2.44 2.06
CA HIS A 121 10.72 -2.91 1.92
C HIS A 121 10.71 -4.38 1.53
N LEU A 122 10.01 -5.21 2.32
CA LEU A 122 9.69 -6.58 1.94
C LEU A 122 8.22 -6.66 1.53
N ILE A 123 7.95 -7.38 0.45
CA ILE A 123 6.62 -7.52 -0.16
C ILE A 123 6.43 -8.96 -0.58
N SER A 124 5.35 -9.60 -0.14
CA SER A 124 4.96 -10.93 -0.60
C SER A 124 3.46 -11.13 -0.48
N ARG A 125 2.91 -12.09 -1.22
CA ARG A 125 1.54 -12.55 -0.99
C ARG A 125 1.47 -13.14 0.42
N GLN A 126 0.47 -12.73 1.19
CA GLN A 126 0.33 -13.24 2.55
C GLN A 126 -0.09 -14.71 2.52
N ASN A 127 0.66 -15.54 3.25
CA ASN A 127 0.32 -16.95 3.48
C ASN A 127 -0.24 -17.12 4.90
N THR A 128 0.50 -16.62 5.90
CA THR A 128 0.14 -16.73 7.31
C THR A 128 -0.03 -15.36 7.93
N ASN A 129 1.09 -14.72 8.28
CA ASN A 129 1.16 -13.36 8.77
C ASN A 129 2.52 -12.77 8.35
N PRO A 130 2.67 -11.44 8.30
CA PRO A 130 3.89 -10.81 7.80
C PRO A 130 5.18 -11.22 8.53
N GLU A 131 5.17 -11.43 9.85
CA GLU A 131 6.37 -11.83 10.60
C GLU A 131 6.84 -13.24 10.19
N GLU A 132 5.91 -14.20 10.16
CA GLU A 132 6.19 -15.58 9.76
C GLU A 132 6.50 -15.73 8.28
N ASP A 133 5.91 -14.88 7.43
CA ASP A 133 6.13 -14.91 5.99
C ASP A 133 7.52 -14.38 5.65
N PHE A 134 8.06 -13.43 6.40
CA PHE A 134 9.39 -12.85 6.15
C PHE A 134 10.53 -13.42 7.00
N LYS A 135 10.23 -14.22 8.03
CA LYS A 135 11.24 -14.77 8.94
C LYS A 135 12.44 -15.40 8.22
N HIS A 136 12.18 -16.23 7.21
CA HIS A 136 13.23 -16.89 6.43
C HIS A 136 14.18 -15.91 5.71
N VAL A 137 13.64 -14.86 5.08
CA VAL A 137 14.44 -13.82 4.42
C VAL A 137 15.21 -13.00 5.47
N VAL A 138 14.55 -12.67 6.58
CA VAL A 138 15.13 -11.82 7.62
C VAL A 138 16.32 -12.50 8.28
N ASP A 139 16.16 -13.77 8.67
CA ASP A 139 17.22 -14.58 9.30
C ASP A 139 18.37 -14.87 8.30
N SER A 140 18.06 -14.98 7.01
CA SER A 140 19.05 -15.23 5.95
C SER A 140 19.89 -14.00 5.63
N LEU A 141 19.28 -12.81 5.50
CA LEU A 141 19.96 -11.61 4.98
C LEU A 141 20.42 -10.62 6.05
N PHE A 142 19.90 -10.68 7.28
CA PHE A 142 20.16 -9.64 8.28
C PHE A 142 20.56 -10.19 9.65
N ILE A 143 21.15 -9.30 10.46
CA ILE A 143 21.40 -9.52 11.89
C ILE A 143 20.24 -8.86 12.66
N THR A 144 19.52 -9.65 13.44
CA THR A 144 18.46 -9.18 14.34
C THR A 144 18.93 -9.16 15.80
N ASN A 145 18.33 -8.30 16.62
CA ASN A 145 18.68 -8.21 18.04
C ASN A 145 18.31 -9.51 18.75
N GLY A 146 19.32 -10.26 19.21
CA GLY A 146 19.17 -11.58 19.84
C GLY A 146 19.97 -12.70 19.15
N ALA A 147 20.53 -12.47 17.97
CA ALA A 147 21.50 -13.40 17.36
C ALA A 147 22.86 -13.30 18.10
N ASN A 148 23.48 -14.44 18.40
CA ASN A 148 24.82 -14.48 18.98
C ASN A 148 25.80 -13.78 18.02
N GLU A 149 26.44 -12.71 18.47
CA GLU A 149 27.35 -11.87 17.68
C GLU A 149 28.70 -12.56 17.34
N THR A 150 28.73 -13.89 17.35
CA THR A 150 29.97 -14.68 17.35
C THR A 150 30.67 -14.73 16.00
N GLU A 151 30.05 -14.27 14.91
CA GLU A 151 30.65 -14.27 13.58
C GLU A 151 30.63 -12.86 12.98
N PRO A 152 31.73 -12.40 12.34
CA PRO A 152 31.75 -11.17 11.56
C PRO A 152 30.94 -11.40 10.27
N SER A 153 29.63 -11.47 10.39
CA SER A 153 28.77 -11.57 9.23
C SER A 153 28.77 -10.22 8.53
N GLY A 154 29.10 -10.18 7.24
CA GLY A 154 28.97 -8.97 6.41
C GLY A 154 27.52 -8.52 6.18
N LYS A 155 26.55 -9.09 6.93
CA LYS A 155 25.13 -8.80 6.81
C LYS A 155 24.76 -7.49 7.51
N PRO A 156 23.75 -6.75 7.02
CA PRO A 156 23.27 -5.56 7.69
C PRO A 156 22.55 -5.88 9.01
N ARG A 157 22.70 -4.99 10.00
CA ARG A 157 21.96 -5.07 11.26
C ARG A 157 20.63 -4.35 11.15
N VAL A 158 19.54 -5.01 11.56
CA VAL A 158 18.22 -4.39 11.68
C VAL A 158 18.17 -3.54 12.95
N LEU A 159 18.06 -2.23 12.76
CA LEU A 159 17.93 -1.24 13.83
C LEU A 159 16.47 -1.06 14.25
N TRP A 160 15.55 -1.21 13.30
CA TRP A 160 14.12 -1.12 13.52
C TRP A 160 13.37 -1.93 12.46
N SER A 161 12.22 -2.48 12.84
CA SER A 161 11.36 -3.24 11.94
C SER A 161 9.88 -2.99 12.24
N PHE A 162 9.06 -3.07 11.19
CA PHE A 162 7.61 -2.99 11.28
C PHE A 162 6.97 -3.89 10.23
N TYR A 163 6.02 -4.71 10.68
CA TYR A 163 5.38 -5.77 9.91
C TYR A 163 3.88 -5.51 9.89
N PHE A 164 3.25 -5.56 8.71
CA PHE A 164 1.82 -5.30 8.58
C PHE A 164 1.21 -5.93 7.32
N SER A 165 -0.09 -6.16 7.38
CA SER A 165 -0.88 -6.70 6.28
C SER A 165 -1.64 -5.59 5.57
N ILE A 166 -1.67 -5.64 4.24
CA ILE A 166 -2.54 -4.77 3.42
C ILE A 166 -3.57 -5.66 2.73
N ALA A 167 -4.84 -5.25 2.73
CA ALA A 167 -5.87 -5.94 1.95
C ALA A 167 -5.52 -5.90 0.46
N ASP A 168 -5.47 -7.07 -0.16
CA ASP A 168 -5.28 -7.23 -1.59
C ASP A 168 -6.64 -7.27 -2.27
N THR A 169 -6.97 -6.17 -2.92
CA THR A 169 -8.23 -6.02 -3.67
C THR A 169 -7.99 -6.06 -5.18
N ASN A 170 -6.78 -6.43 -5.61
CA ASN A 170 -6.46 -6.56 -7.02
C ASN A 170 -7.24 -7.74 -7.61
N GLY A 171 -7.82 -7.53 -8.80
CA GLY A 171 -8.58 -8.58 -9.49
C GLY A 171 -9.97 -8.88 -8.92
N VAL A 172 -10.44 -8.13 -7.92
CA VAL A 172 -11.82 -8.25 -7.42
C VAL A 172 -12.76 -7.29 -8.13
N ASP A 173 -13.95 -7.75 -8.50
CA ASP A 173 -15.03 -6.88 -8.97
C ASP A 173 -15.69 -6.15 -7.80
N LEU A 174 -15.33 -4.88 -7.63
CA LEU A 174 -15.83 -4.01 -6.57
C LEU A 174 -17.20 -3.38 -6.89
N LYS A 175 -17.80 -3.68 -8.04
CA LYS A 175 -19.05 -3.04 -8.48
C LYS A 175 -20.30 -3.87 -8.21
N GLN A 176 -20.16 -5.13 -7.80
CA GLN A 176 -21.28 -6.09 -7.71
C GLN A 176 -22.47 -5.58 -6.90
N ASN A 177 -22.20 -4.96 -5.75
CA ASN A 177 -23.22 -4.48 -4.81
C ASN A 177 -23.38 -2.96 -4.81
N VAL A 178 -22.76 -2.26 -5.78
CA VAL A 178 -22.91 -0.81 -5.90
C VAL A 178 -24.26 -0.51 -6.56
N PRO A 179 -25.10 0.36 -5.96
CA PRO A 179 -26.36 0.77 -6.57
C PRO A 179 -26.12 1.30 -7.98
N LYS A 180 -26.78 0.69 -8.97
CA LYS A 180 -26.58 1.04 -10.38
C LYS A 180 -27.19 2.42 -10.65
N THR A 181 -26.39 3.32 -11.20
CA THR A 181 -26.93 4.46 -11.96
C THR A 181 -27.54 3.87 -13.23
N PRO A 182 -28.83 4.07 -13.54
CA PRO A 182 -29.38 3.68 -14.83
C PRO A 182 -28.60 4.46 -15.89
N THR A 183 -27.94 3.73 -16.78
CA THR A 183 -27.25 4.30 -17.93
C THR A 183 -28.30 4.99 -18.77
N SER A 184 -28.43 6.32 -18.65
CA SER A 184 -29.20 7.07 -19.63
C SER A 184 -28.53 6.86 -20.98
N ALA A 185 -29.36 6.44 -21.93
CA ALA A 185 -29.08 6.16 -23.32
C ALA A 185 -27.96 6.99 -23.96
N GLN A 186 -27.25 6.33 -24.89
CA GLN A 186 -26.45 6.90 -25.98
C GLN A 186 -26.75 8.37 -26.25
N ALA A 187 -25.71 9.20 -26.16
CA ALA A 187 -25.75 10.54 -26.74
C ALA A 187 -26.11 10.41 -28.23
N PRO A 188 -27.19 11.04 -28.71
CA PRO A 188 -27.36 11.22 -30.14
C PRO A 188 -26.26 12.16 -30.63
N ILE A 189 -25.72 11.80 -31.79
CA ILE A 189 -24.73 12.55 -32.59
C ILE A 189 -25.30 13.93 -32.95
#